data_AF-A0A0D1VZ86-F1
#
_entry.id   AF-A0A0D1VZ86-F1
#
_cell.length_a   1.000
_cell.length_b   1.000
_cell.length_c   1.000
_cell.angle_alpha   90.00
_cell.angle_beta   90.00
_cell.angle_gamma   90.00
#
_symmetry.space_group_name_H-M   'P 1'
#
loop_
_entity.id
_entity.type
_entity.pdbx_description
1 polymer ?
#
loop_
_entity_poly.entity_id
_entity_poly.type
_entity_poly.pdbx_seq_one_letter_code
_entity_poly.pdbx_strand_id
1 'polypeptide(L)'
;MYGREKMSQSYNTNMARPYRMSRPILLAIAIIIFIGYASRSTWQQPAQPNRSTTPKVDLPTIPKTARPPAYGRIGEPFEVLEDAAQVISTSSTWQVAESTPSPQSPNTNALVLHDETLGAAGEGTLYSKIGKVTMLYYNKPTKDSFWYEKALSSQKEHNLRHGYKQFVLRSEIVPEFFSKQAFILSILLQELAKPTAERLEWLFWHDVDLVLVNAQIPLELFTPPPEFSHIHHIVASDLNGLNAGVFFLRVHPWSLRYLSAIISYQDFHPDKWLRYQEQTAMEWLVQEWERWGQNTTHVPQRWFNAYHNFGTDDSVPPEWEWKNGYHEPGDMLVHLPGSGDSRPDLIREWMDKVRNDNEKWEVPLSKTSYEKNVTEFWRTDARKEKELQDTYWRRWHLLIELGSHEDDLQREAVKRAEQDAEEQDLSDEMRQNKIHEVKEKYKKLKIKHLREAERVKMKEEGLLEDNNADEETKHENRDS
;
A
#
# COMPACT_ATOMS: atom_id res chain seq x y z
N MET A 1 34.00 -39.46 29.63
CA MET A 1 33.24 -40.38 28.76
C MET A 1 31.77 -39.99 28.79
N TYR A 2 31.30 -39.33 27.74
CA TYR A 2 30.00 -39.50 27.06
C TYR A 2 29.82 -38.30 26.13
N GLY A 3 29.93 -38.58 24.83
CA GLY A 3 29.97 -37.60 23.75
C GLY A 3 28.59 -37.10 23.35
N ARG A 4 28.57 -35.86 22.88
CA ARG A 4 27.40 -35.17 22.35
C ARG A 4 27.52 -35.19 20.82
N GLU A 5 26.74 -36.03 20.15
CA GLU A 5 26.67 -36.05 18.68
C GLU A 5 25.93 -34.81 18.18
N LYS A 6 26.65 -33.97 17.42
CA LYS A 6 26.04 -32.94 16.57
C LYS A 6 25.69 -33.60 15.23
N MET A 7 24.41 -33.63 14.87
CA MET A 7 23.97 -33.94 13.51
C MET A 7 24.50 -32.85 12.55
N SER A 8 25.39 -33.25 11.65
CA SER A 8 25.76 -32.47 10.48
C SER A 8 24.67 -32.58 9.43
N GLN A 9 24.05 -31.47 9.05
CA GLN A 9 23.29 -31.38 7.79
C GLN A 9 24.30 -31.37 6.64
N SER A 10 24.44 -32.50 5.96
CA SER A 10 25.18 -32.60 4.70
C SER A 10 24.40 -31.88 3.60
N TYR A 11 24.94 -30.78 3.10
CA TYR A 11 24.46 -30.17 1.86
C TYR A 11 24.81 -31.09 0.68
N ASN A 12 23.79 -31.53 -0.03
CA ASN A 12 23.90 -32.42 -1.18
C ASN A 12 24.29 -31.58 -2.42
N THR A 13 25.56 -31.56 -2.78
CA THR A 13 26.15 -30.74 -3.86
C THR A 13 26.03 -31.38 -5.25
N ASN A 14 24.87 -31.92 -5.62
CA ASN A 14 24.69 -32.60 -6.91
C ASN A 14 23.41 -32.21 -7.69
N MET A 15 23.11 -30.91 -7.77
CA MET A 15 22.23 -30.38 -8.83
C MET A 15 22.71 -29.00 -9.30
N ALA A 16 23.83 -28.98 -10.01
CA ALA A 16 24.26 -27.81 -10.77
C ALA A 16 24.49 -28.20 -12.24
N ARG A 17 23.67 -27.60 -13.11
CA ARG A 17 23.73 -27.53 -14.60
C ARG A 17 23.08 -28.71 -15.35
N PRO A 18 22.08 -28.40 -16.21
CA PRO A 18 22.42 -27.91 -17.55
C PRO A 18 21.44 -26.83 -18.10
N TYR A 19 21.75 -25.54 -17.97
CA TYR A 19 21.06 -24.48 -18.75
C TYR A 19 22.00 -23.32 -19.12
N ARG A 20 23.21 -23.64 -19.62
CA ARG A 20 24.13 -22.62 -20.14
C ARG A 20 23.96 -22.30 -21.63
N MET A 21 23.04 -22.97 -22.33
CA MET A 21 22.81 -22.78 -23.78
C MET A 21 21.45 -22.15 -24.13
N SER A 22 20.51 -21.99 -23.18
CA SER A 22 19.14 -21.51 -23.48
C SER A 22 19.02 -19.99 -23.65
N ARG A 23 19.87 -19.21 -22.97
CA ARG A 23 19.85 -17.73 -23.04
C ARG A 23 20.23 -17.14 -24.41
N PRO A 24 21.30 -17.58 -25.10
CA PRO A 24 21.60 -17.06 -26.43
C PRO A 24 20.56 -17.48 -27.48
N ILE A 25 19.92 -18.64 -27.32
CA ILE A 25 18.86 -19.12 -28.22
C ILE A 25 17.59 -18.28 -28.07
N LEU A 26 17.18 -17.98 -26.84
CA LEU A 26 16.03 -17.10 -26.58
C LEU A 26 16.25 -15.68 -27.09
N LEU A 27 17.48 -15.16 -26.96
CA LEU A 27 17.84 -13.85 -27.51
C LEU A 27 17.80 -13.85 -29.05
N ALA A 28 18.28 -14.91 -29.69
CA ALA A 28 18.22 -15.05 -31.15
C ALA A 28 16.77 -15.12 -31.66
N ILE A 29 15.89 -15.85 -30.96
CA ILE A 29 14.46 -15.93 -31.30
C ILE A 29 13.79 -14.56 -31.15
N ALA A 30 14.08 -13.82 -30.08
CA ALA A 30 13.54 -12.47 -29.87
C ALA A 30 13.98 -11.49 -30.97
N ILE A 31 15.24 -11.56 -31.40
CA ILE A 31 15.76 -10.73 -32.50
C ILE A 31 15.09 -11.09 -33.82
N ILE A 32 14.87 -12.37 -34.12
CA ILE A 32 14.18 -12.80 -35.35
C ILE A 32 12.72 -12.32 -35.35
N ILE A 33 12.02 -12.39 -34.21
CA ILE A 33 10.65 -11.86 -34.07
C ILE A 33 10.64 -10.35 -34.30
N PHE A 34 11.61 -9.61 -33.72
CA PHE A 34 11.70 -8.16 -33.88
C PHE A 34 11.99 -7.74 -35.32
N ILE A 35 12.91 -8.44 -36.00
CA ILE A 35 13.20 -8.22 -37.44
C ILE A 35 11.99 -8.59 -38.30
N GLY A 36 11.26 -9.66 -37.96
CA GLY A 36 10.02 -10.04 -38.63
C GLY A 36 8.91 -8.99 -38.45
N TYR A 37 8.83 -8.36 -37.29
CA TYR A 37 7.87 -7.29 -37.01
C TYR A 37 8.24 -5.99 -37.75
N ALA A 38 9.52 -5.60 -37.71
CA ALA A 38 10.01 -4.39 -38.40
C ALA A 38 9.97 -4.51 -39.93
N SER A 39 10.16 -5.70 -40.49
CA SER A 39 10.10 -5.94 -41.94
C SER A 39 8.68 -6.07 -42.50
N ARG A 40 7.67 -6.34 -41.64
CA ARG A 40 6.25 -6.38 -42.03
C ARG A 40 5.48 -5.10 -41.73
N SER A 41 6.04 -4.18 -40.95
CA SER A 41 5.44 -2.86 -40.73
C SER A 41 5.80 -1.89 -41.86
N THR A 42 5.11 -1.98 -42.99
CA THR A 42 4.99 -0.84 -43.91
C THR A 42 4.19 0.26 -43.21
N TRP A 43 4.90 1.19 -42.56
CA TRP A 43 4.34 2.44 -42.09
C TRP A 43 3.97 3.29 -43.30
N GLN A 44 2.73 3.19 -43.77
CA GLN A 44 2.12 4.29 -44.52
C GLN A 44 1.74 5.35 -43.48
N GLN A 45 2.42 6.49 -43.53
CA GLN A 45 1.92 7.69 -42.86
C GLN A 45 0.57 8.06 -43.49
N PRO A 46 -0.52 8.19 -42.71
CA PRO A 46 -1.72 8.81 -43.24
C PRO A 46 -1.41 10.28 -43.53
N ALA A 47 -1.72 10.70 -44.75
CA ALA A 47 -1.57 12.07 -45.21
C ALA A 47 -2.31 13.02 -44.25
N GLN A 48 -1.64 14.10 -43.85
CA GLN A 48 -2.25 15.20 -43.11
C GLN A 48 -3.43 15.77 -43.92
N PRO A 49 -4.65 15.85 -43.37
CA PRO A 49 -5.75 16.51 -44.05
C PRO A 49 -5.52 18.02 -44.06
N ASN A 50 -5.60 18.59 -45.26
CA ASN A 50 -5.52 20.02 -45.53
C ASN A 50 -6.44 20.83 -44.62
N ARG A 51 -5.86 21.93 -44.11
CA ARG A 51 -6.53 23.01 -43.39
C ARG A 51 -7.56 23.69 -44.33
N SER A 52 -8.85 23.40 -44.16
CA SER A 52 -9.93 24.18 -44.79
C SER A 52 -11.26 24.00 -44.03
N THR A 53 -11.76 25.13 -43.50
CA THR A 53 -13.15 25.48 -43.14
C THR A 53 -13.87 24.64 -42.08
N THR A 54 -13.77 25.09 -40.82
CA THR A 54 -14.76 24.82 -39.75
C THR A 54 -16.03 25.67 -39.97
N PRO A 55 -17.25 25.12 -39.76
CA PRO A 55 -18.45 25.94 -39.61
C PRO A 55 -18.42 26.64 -38.24
N LYS A 56 -18.69 27.95 -38.23
CA LYS A 56 -18.92 28.69 -36.98
C LYS A 56 -20.17 28.14 -36.29
N VAL A 57 -20.00 27.71 -35.04
CA VAL A 57 -21.11 27.58 -34.10
C VAL A 57 -21.14 28.86 -33.28
N ASP A 58 -22.15 29.70 -33.50
CA ASP A 58 -22.37 30.91 -32.71
C ASP A 58 -22.90 30.50 -31.33
N LEU A 59 -22.09 30.69 -30.29
CA LEU A 59 -22.53 30.61 -28.89
C LEU A 59 -23.20 31.94 -28.51
N PRO A 60 -24.35 31.93 -27.81
CA PRO A 60 -25.00 33.17 -27.40
C PRO A 60 -24.15 33.94 -26.40
N THR A 61 -24.01 35.24 -26.64
CA THR A 61 -23.22 36.17 -25.83
C THR A 61 -23.99 36.53 -24.55
N ILE A 62 -23.43 36.20 -23.38
CA ILE A 62 -23.97 36.64 -22.08
C ILE A 62 -23.63 38.12 -21.88
N PRO A 63 -24.59 39.03 -21.58
CA PRO A 63 -24.31 40.44 -21.36
C PRO A 63 -23.44 40.66 -20.12
N LYS A 64 -22.40 41.49 -20.26
CA LYS A 64 -21.55 41.98 -19.16
C LYS A 64 -22.28 43.02 -18.30
N THR A 65 -23.41 42.67 -17.70
CA THR A 65 -24.05 43.42 -16.61
C THR A 65 -24.92 42.48 -15.78
N ALA A 66 -24.30 41.59 -14.99
CA ALA A 66 -24.99 40.89 -13.92
C ALA A 66 -24.07 40.84 -12.70
N ARG A 67 -24.43 41.59 -11.65
CA ARG A 67 -23.79 41.50 -10.33
C ARG A 67 -24.18 40.15 -9.69
N PRO A 68 -23.29 39.53 -8.89
CA PRO A 68 -23.63 38.29 -8.19
C PRO A 68 -24.74 38.54 -7.15
N PRO A 69 -25.72 37.63 -6.98
CA PRO A 69 -26.70 37.78 -5.91
C PRO A 69 -26.03 37.50 -4.56
N ALA A 70 -26.35 38.37 -3.60
CA ALA A 70 -25.94 38.25 -2.21
C ALA A 70 -26.56 37.01 -1.56
N TYR A 71 -25.79 36.37 -0.67
CA TYR A 71 -26.25 35.29 0.19
C TYR A 71 -27.45 35.75 1.04
N GLY A 72 -28.62 35.19 0.77
CA GLY A 72 -29.85 35.34 1.56
C GLY A 72 -30.01 34.17 2.54
N ARG A 73 -30.50 34.48 3.74
CA ARG A 73 -30.68 33.60 4.91
C ARG A 73 -31.64 32.43 4.67
N ILE A 74 -31.43 31.40 5.50
CA ILE A 74 -32.21 30.17 5.66
C ILE A 74 -33.66 30.48 6.09
N GLY A 75 -34.61 29.86 5.38
CA GLY A 75 -36.00 29.64 5.82
C GLY A 75 -37.05 30.37 4.96
N GLU A 76 -37.60 29.69 3.94
CA GLU A 76 -39.00 29.72 3.44
C GLU A 76 -39.17 28.64 2.33
N PRO A 77 -40.39 28.10 2.08
CA PRO A 77 -40.60 26.82 1.38
C PRO A 77 -40.67 26.95 -0.16
N PHE A 78 -40.26 25.88 -0.85
CA PHE A 78 -40.17 25.79 -2.32
C PHE A 78 -41.54 25.51 -2.98
N GLU A 79 -41.94 26.36 -3.93
CA GLU A 79 -43.03 26.07 -4.89
C GLU A 79 -42.49 25.28 -6.10
N VAL A 80 -43.29 24.32 -6.54
CA VAL A 80 -43.04 23.41 -7.66
C VAL A 80 -43.32 24.11 -8.99
N LEU A 81 -42.39 24.03 -9.94
CA LEU A 81 -42.63 24.40 -11.34
C LEU A 81 -42.47 23.18 -12.24
N GLU A 82 -43.61 22.61 -12.63
CA GLU A 82 -43.80 21.75 -13.79
C GLU A 82 -43.73 22.64 -15.05
N ASP A 83 -42.70 22.48 -15.88
CA ASP A 83 -42.77 22.68 -17.35
C ASP A 83 -41.39 22.48 -17.98
N ALA A 84 -41.09 21.23 -18.36
CA ALA A 84 -39.98 20.92 -19.27
C ALA A 84 -40.22 19.61 -20.06
N ALA A 85 -41.48 19.30 -20.36
CA ALA A 85 -41.86 18.12 -21.13
C ALA A 85 -42.56 18.52 -22.43
N GLN A 86 -41.88 19.19 -23.36
CA GLN A 86 -42.31 19.26 -24.77
C GLN A 86 -41.30 19.97 -25.69
N VAL A 87 -40.12 19.40 -25.94
CA VAL A 87 -39.40 19.68 -27.20
C VAL A 87 -38.59 18.45 -27.59
N ILE A 88 -38.57 18.16 -28.91
CA ILE A 88 -37.84 17.11 -29.64
C ILE A 88 -38.67 15.86 -29.96
N SER A 89 -39.61 16.07 -30.87
CA SER A 89 -40.02 15.10 -31.88
C SER A 89 -39.41 15.56 -33.21
N THR A 90 -38.39 14.87 -33.71
CA THR A 90 -38.09 14.79 -35.15
C THR A 90 -37.32 13.51 -35.44
N SER A 91 -37.83 12.77 -36.42
CA SER A 91 -37.40 11.49 -36.96
C SER A 91 -35.99 11.49 -37.55
N SER A 92 -35.18 10.50 -37.17
CA SER A 92 -34.11 9.95 -38.01
C SER A 92 -34.11 8.43 -37.88
N THR A 93 -34.55 7.75 -38.93
CA THR A 93 -34.48 6.30 -39.12
C THR A 93 -33.02 5.85 -39.17
N TRP A 94 -32.57 5.13 -38.14
CA TRP A 94 -31.39 4.30 -38.18
C TRP A 94 -31.84 2.84 -38.31
N GLN A 95 -31.28 2.15 -39.30
CA GLN A 95 -31.55 0.75 -39.61
C GLN A 95 -31.19 -0.14 -38.42
N VAL A 96 -32.13 -1.01 -38.05
CA VAL A 96 -31.98 -2.05 -37.02
C VAL A 96 -31.00 -3.10 -37.55
N ALA A 97 -29.78 -3.09 -37.03
CA ALA A 97 -28.89 -4.24 -37.07
C ALA A 97 -29.30 -5.23 -35.96
N GLU A 98 -29.21 -6.52 -36.29
CA GLU A 98 -29.70 -7.65 -35.49
C GLU A 98 -29.28 -7.61 -34.02
N SER A 99 -30.21 -8.02 -33.15
CA SER A 99 -30.09 -8.07 -31.70
C SER A 99 -28.94 -8.97 -31.22
N THR A 100 -27.81 -8.38 -30.86
CA THR A 100 -26.93 -8.96 -29.84
C THR A 100 -27.62 -8.88 -28.48
N PRO A 101 -27.59 -9.94 -27.65
CA PRO A 101 -28.18 -9.88 -26.33
C PRO A 101 -27.50 -8.77 -25.52
N SER A 102 -28.30 -7.85 -24.98
CA SER A 102 -27.84 -6.82 -24.07
C SER A 102 -27.02 -7.48 -22.95
N PRO A 103 -25.82 -6.97 -22.60
CA PRO A 103 -25.14 -7.44 -21.42
C PRO A 103 -26.09 -7.25 -20.23
N GLN A 104 -26.43 -8.36 -19.58
CA GLN A 104 -27.24 -8.32 -18.37
C GLN A 104 -26.53 -7.38 -17.39
N SER A 105 -27.19 -6.30 -17.00
CA SER A 105 -26.76 -5.45 -15.90
C SER A 105 -26.51 -6.34 -14.69
N PRO A 106 -25.28 -6.38 -14.14
CA PRO A 106 -24.97 -7.25 -13.02
C PRO A 106 -25.88 -6.87 -11.85
N ASN A 107 -26.63 -7.86 -11.36
CA ASN A 107 -27.43 -7.72 -10.14
C ASN A 107 -26.50 -7.23 -9.02
N THR A 108 -26.81 -6.11 -8.38
CA THR A 108 -25.99 -5.54 -7.29
C THR A 108 -25.84 -6.50 -6.11
N ASN A 109 -26.78 -7.44 -5.92
CA ASN A 109 -26.65 -8.52 -4.94
C ASN A 109 -25.68 -9.64 -5.36
N ALA A 110 -25.29 -9.72 -6.64
CA ALA A 110 -24.35 -10.72 -7.15
C ALA A 110 -22.88 -10.29 -7.05
N LEU A 111 -22.60 -9.02 -6.75
CA LEU A 111 -21.24 -8.48 -6.66
C LEU A 111 -20.60 -8.65 -5.28
N VAL A 112 -21.40 -8.97 -4.25
CA VAL A 112 -20.94 -9.11 -2.87
C VAL A 112 -21.51 -10.39 -2.28
N LEU A 113 -20.63 -11.34 -1.94
CA LEU A 113 -21.03 -12.37 -0.99
C LEU A 113 -20.97 -11.75 0.40
N HIS A 114 -22.12 -11.58 1.04
CA HIS A 114 -22.19 -11.39 2.48
C HIS A 114 -22.12 -12.77 3.14
N ASP A 115 -21.49 -12.85 4.31
CA ASP A 115 -21.60 -14.07 5.10
C ASP A 115 -23.03 -14.16 5.66
N GLU A 116 -23.92 -14.83 4.92
CA GLU A 116 -25.32 -15.07 5.32
C GLU A 116 -25.41 -15.91 6.60
N THR A 117 -24.31 -16.52 7.06
CA THR A 117 -24.26 -17.30 8.30
C THR A 117 -24.42 -16.45 9.57
N LEU A 118 -24.36 -15.12 9.45
CA LEU A 118 -24.74 -14.17 10.51
C LEU A 118 -26.18 -13.65 10.32
N GLY A 119 -27.11 -14.54 9.94
CA GLY A 119 -28.52 -14.21 9.77
C GLY A 119 -29.24 -13.90 11.09
N ALA A 120 -29.89 -12.74 11.13
CA ALA A 120 -31.09 -12.37 11.91
C ALA A 120 -31.20 -12.84 13.37
N ALA A 121 -30.10 -12.88 14.14
CA ALA A 121 -30.17 -12.98 15.59
C ALA A 121 -30.15 -11.58 16.22
N GLY A 122 -31.35 -11.04 16.48
CA GLY A 122 -31.59 -9.97 17.44
C GLY A 122 -31.61 -8.56 16.87
N GLU A 123 -32.80 -7.95 16.82
CA GLU A 123 -32.92 -6.50 16.98
C GLU A 123 -32.16 -6.09 18.25
N GLY A 124 -31.10 -5.30 18.06
CA GLY A 124 -30.33 -4.68 19.13
C GLY A 124 -29.08 -5.47 19.58
N THR A 125 -27.91 -4.89 19.32
CA THR A 125 -26.68 -4.96 20.14
C THR A 125 -25.58 -6.04 19.94
N LEU A 126 -25.47 -6.75 18.81
CA LEU A 126 -24.37 -7.74 18.61
C LEU A 126 -23.40 -7.52 17.44
N TYR A 127 -23.58 -6.49 16.60
CA TYR A 127 -22.65 -6.21 15.50
C TYR A 127 -21.66 -5.11 15.86
N SER A 128 -20.38 -5.38 15.62
CA SER A 128 -19.36 -4.33 15.57
C SER A 128 -19.74 -3.28 14.53
N LYS A 129 -19.37 -2.03 14.80
CA LYS A 129 -19.47 -0.93 13.82
C LYS A 129 -18.34 -0.95 12.80
N ILE A 130 -17.53 -2.01 12.74
CA ILE A 130 -16.45 -2.20 11.78
C ILE A 130 -16.83 -3.27 10.75
N GLY A 131 -16.71 -2.93 9.46
CA GLY A 131 -16.84 -3.88 8.36
C GLY A 131 -15.51 -4.18 7.71
N LYS A 132 -15.15 -5.47 7.54
CA LYS A 132 -13.98 -5.88 6.77
C LYS A 132 -14.28 -5.92 5.28
N VAL A 133 -13.40 -5.35 4.47
CA VAL A 133 -13.54 -5.25 3.02
C VAL A 133 -12.30 -5.82 2.35
N THR A 134 -12.50 -6.65 1.33
CA THR A 134 -11.41 -7.25 0.56
C THR A 134 -11.89 -7.60 -0.85
N MET A 135 -10.97 -7.97 -1.75
CA MET A 135 -11.29 -8.42 -3.10
C MET A 135 -10.52 -9.70 -3.44
N LEU A 136 -11.24 -10.75 -3.83
CA LEU A 136 -10.64 -12.01 -4.29
C LEU A 136 -11.46 -12.54 -5.47
N TYR A 137 -10.94 -12.38 -6.68
CA TYR A 137 -11.59 -12.83 -7.89
C TYR A 137 -10.63 -13.54 -8.83
N TYR A 138 -11.15 -14.54 -9.54
CA TYR A 138 -10.46 -15.34 -10.53
C TYR A 138 -11.50 -16.04 -11.41
N ASN A 139 -11.18 -16.31 -12.68
CA ASN A 139 -12.13 -16.96 -13.60
C ASN A 139 -12.45 -18.41 -13.20
N LYS A 140 -11.44 -19.14 -12.71
CA LYS A 140 -11.57 -20.52 -12.21
C LYS A 140 -10.56 -20.74 -11.07
N PRO A 141 -10.94 -21.49 -10.01
CA PRO A 141 -9.99 -21.85 -8.97
C PRO A 141 -8.77 -22.59 -9.54
N THR A 142 -7.58 -22.26 -9.05
CA THR A 142 -6.31 -22.92 -9.34
C THR A 142 -5.70 -23.46 -8.05
N LYS A 143 -4.58 -24.17 -8.15
CA LYS A 143 -3.80 -24.59 -6.97
C LYS A 143 -3.29 -23.39 -6.16
N ASP A 144 -3.03 -22.28 -6.83
CA ASP A 144 -2.53 -21.06 -6.18
C ASP A 144 -3.67 -20.29 -5.52
N SER A 145 -4.80 -20.14 -6.23
CA SER A 145 -5.99 -19.43 -5.69
C SER A 145 -6.56 -20.10 -4.44
N PHE A 146 -6.35 -21.41 -4.29
CA PHE A 146 -6.76 -22.17 -3.11
C PHE A 146 -6.21 -21.58 -1.80
N TRP A 147 -4.94 -21.16 -1.77
CA TRP A 147 -4.34 -20.62 -0.56
C TRP A 147 -4.87 -19.25 -0.18
N TYR A 148 -5.21 -18.41 -1.17
CA TYR A 148 -5.90 -17.14 -0.92
C TYR A 148 -7.31 -17.36 -0.35
N GLU A 149 -8.06 -18.35 -0.84
CA GLU A 149 -9.36 -18.70 -0.25
C GLU A 149 -9.20 -19.19 1.20
N LYS A 150 -8.11 -19.91 1.50
CA LYS A 150 -7.81 -20.36 2.86
C LYS A 150 -7.45 -19.20 3.78
N ALA A 151 -6.64 -18.24 3.33
CA ALA A 151 -6.35 -17.02 4.07
C ALA A 151 -7.62 -16.17 4.28
N LEU A 152 -8.44 -16.02 3.24
CA LEU A 152 -9.73 -15.33 3.36
C LEU A 152 -10.67 -16.04 4.34
N SER A 153 -10.70 -17.37 4.32
CA SER A 153 -11.51 -18.15 5.24
C SER A 153 -11.05 -18.04 6.69
N SER A 154 -9.76 -17.81 6.97
CA SER A 154 -9.30 -17.61 8.36
C SER A 154 -9.81 -16.30 8.95
N GLN A 155 -10.10 -15.29 8.12
CA GLN A 155 -10.73 -14.04 8.55
C GLN A 155 -12.13 -14.26 9.14
N LYS A 156 -12.85 -15.33 8.73
CA LYS A 156 -14.19 -15.62 9.23
C LYS A 156 -14.23 -15.88 10.73
N GLU A 157 -13.25 -16.60 11.27
CA GLU A 157 -13.15 -16.86 12.70
C GLU A 157 -13.04 -15.55 13.49
N HIS A 158 -12.19 -14.63 13.01
CA HIS A 158 -12.09 -13.29 13.59
C HIS A 158 -13.41 -12.52 13.55
N ASN A 159 -14.11 -12.63 12.42
CA ASN A 159 -15.37 -11.92 12.21
C ASN A 159 -16.47 -12.45 13.13
N LEU A 160 -16.56 -13.76 13.32
CA LEU A 160 -17.48 -14.39 14.26
C LEU A 160 -17.15 -14.00 15.70
N ARG A 161 -15.87 -14.01 16.07
CA ARG A 161 -15.40 -13.70 17.42
C ARG A 161 -15.75 -12.27 17.87
N HIS A 162 -15.59 -11.31 16.97
CA HIS A 162 -15.71 -9.88 17.29
C HIS A 162 -16.93 -9.20 16.62
N GLY A 163 -17.79 -9.96 15.94
CA GLY A 163 -19.01 -9.46 15.32
C GLY A 163 -18.80 -8.57 14.09
N TYR A 164 -17.75 -8.80 13.28
CA TYR A 164 -17.49 -8.02 12.06
C TYR A 164 -18.31 -8.50 10.87
N LYS A 165 -18.86 -7.55 10.10
CA LYS A 165 -19.40 -7.82 8.77
C LYS A 165 -18.26 -7.96 7.76
N GLN A 166 -18.37 -8.89 6.82
CA GLN A 166 -17.40 -9.05 5.73
C GLN A 166 -18.02 -8.75 4.36
N PHE A 167 -17.26 -8.04 3.54
CA PHE A 167 -17.56 -7.71 2.15
C PHE A 167 -16.42 -8.22 1.27
N VAL A 168 -16.74 -9.10 0.32
CA VAL A 168 -15.74 -9.64 -0.62
C VAL A 168 -16.16 -9.34 -2.04
N LEU A 169 -15.35 -8.57 -2.76
CA LEU A 169 -15.52 -8.39 -4.19
C LEU A 169 -15.05 -9.64 -4.93
N ARG A 170 -15.93 -10.23 -5.74
CA ARG A 170 -15.69 -11.48 -6.48
C ARG A 170 -15.56 -11.33 -8.00
N SER A 171 -15.59 -10.10 -8.50
CA SER A 171 -15.38 -9.77 -9.91
C SER A 171 -14.74 -8.40 -10.05
N GLU A 172 -13.93 -8.20 -11.09
CA GLU A 172 -13.43 -6.88 -11.47
C GLU A 172 -14.61 -5.95 -11.84
N ILE A 173 -14.61 -4.71 -11.34
CA ILE A 173 -15.67 -3.71 -11.60
C ILE A 173 -15.15 -2.65 -12.57
N VAL A 174 -13.93 -2.19 -12.33
CA VAL A 174 -13.24 -1.17 -13.12
C VAL A 174 -11.91 -1.76 -13.55
N PRO A 175 -11.49 -1.58 -14.82
CA PRO A 175 -10.19 -2.03 -15.29
C PRO A 175 -9.05 -1.57 -14.37
N GLU A 176 -7.95 -2.32 -14.42
CA GLU A 176 -6.69 -1.99 -13.76
C GLU A 176 -6.78 -2.05 -12.22
N PHE A 177 -6.41 -0.98 -11.52
CA PHE A 177 -6.11 -1.02 -10.09
C PHE A 177 -7.20 -0.34 -9.24
N PHE A 178 -8.22 0.21 -9.88
CA PHE A 178 -9.25 1.01 -9.21
C PHE A 178 -10.46 0.22 -8.69
N SER A 179 -10.52 -1.09 -8.93
CA SER A 179 -11.61 -1.95 -8.42
C SER A 179 -11.69 -1.90 -6.88
N LYS A 180 -10.56 -1.79 -6.17
CA LYS A 180 -10.52 -1.59 -4.72
C LYS A 180 -11.29 -0.33 -4.29
N GLN A 181 -10.95 0.82 -4.87
CA GLN A 181 -11.52 2.11 -4.49
C GLN A 181 -12.98 2.20 -4.90
N ALA A 182 -13.32 1.73 -6.11
CA ALA A 182 -14.70 1.68 -6.59
C ALA A 182 -15.57 0.82 -5.67
N PHE A 183 -15.04 -0.32 -5.22
CA PHE A 183 -15.76 -1.20 -4.30
C PHE A 183 -15.97 -0.57 -2.92
N ILE A 184 -14.91 0.00 -2.32
CA ILE A 184 -15.02 0.70 -1.03
C ILE A 184 -16.01 1.88 -1.14
N LEU A 185 -15.95 2.66 -2.23
CA LEU A 185 -16.91 3.75 -2.50
C LEU A 185 -18.36 3.24 -2.54
N SER A 186 -18.61 2.11 -3.20
CA SER A 186 -19.96 1.54 -3.26
C SER A 186 -20.51 1.19 -1.88
N ILE A 187 -19.67 0.68 -0.97
CA ILE A 187 -20.03 0.37 0.42
C ILE A 187 -20.23 1.65 1.21
N LEU A 188 -19.33 2.63 1.08
CA LEU A 188 -19.44 3.92 1.76
C LEU A 188 -20.76 4.63 1.43
N LEU A 189 -21.16 4.66 0.15
CA LEU A 189 -22.42 5.27 -0.27
C LEU A 189 -23.63 4.58 0.38
N GLN A 190 -23.63 3.24 0.41
CA GLN A 190 -24.70 2.46 1.06
C GLN A 190 -24.75 2.68 2.57
N GLU A 191 -23.61 2.73 3.25
CA GLU A 191 -23.57 2.99 4.71
C GLU A 191 -23.90 4.46 5.04
N LEU A 192 -23.50 5.42 4.21
CA LEU A 192 -23.85 6.84 4.38
C LEU A 192 -25.34 7.12 4.17
N ALA A 193 -26.05 6.31 3.37
CA ALA A 193 -27.48 6.41 3.17
C ALA A 193 -28.33 5.92 4.36
N LYS A 194 -27.72 5.19 5.29
CA LYS A 194 -28.40 4.68 6.49
C LYS A 194 -28.36 5.71 7.64
N PRO A 195 -29.31 5.64 8.60
CA PRO A 195 -29.21 6.38 9.85
C PRO A 195 -27.89 6.10 10.60
N THR A 196 -27.34 7.10 11.29
CA THR A 196 -26.06 6.97 12.04
C THR A 196 -26.07 5.79 13.02
N ALA A 197 -27.22 5.52 13.65
CA ALA A 197 -27.38 4.42 14.60
C ALA A 197 -27.29 3.02 13.95
N GLU A 198 -27.54 2.91 12.64
CA GLU A 198 -27.61 1.62 11.92
C GLU A 198 -26.39 1.37 11.05
N ARG A 199 -25.73 2.43 10.55
CA ARG A 199 -24.56 2.30 9.67
C ARG A 199 -23.32 1.79 10.39
N LEU A 200 -22.39 1.24 9.62
CA LEU A 200 -21.01 1.02 10.05
C LEU A 200 -20.33 2.37 10.34
N GLU A 201 -19.36 2.36 11.27
CA GLU A 201 -18.50 3.51 11.56
C GLU A 201 -17.17 3.43 10.81
N TRP A 202 -16.60 2.23 10.67
CA TRP A 202 -15.32 2.02 10.00
C TRP A 202 -15.38 0.88 8.99
N LEU A 203 -14.66 1.07 7.88
CA LEU A 203 -14.30 0.01 6.96
C LEU A 203 -12.83 -0.34 7.19
N PHE A 204 -12.54 -1.61 7.37
CA PHE A 204 -11.19 -2.14 7.46
C PHE A 204 -10.87 -2.85 6.15
N TRP A 205 -10.10 -2.20 5.27
CA TRP A 205 -9.61 -2.83 4.06
C TRP A 205 -8.45 -3.76 4.39
N HIS A 206 -8.42 -4.94 3.77
CA HIS A 206 -7.24 -5.78 3.74
C HIS A 206 -7.10 -6.47 2.37
N ASP A 207 -5.88 -6.51 1.84
CA ASP A 207 -5.54 -7.32 0.68
C ASP A 207 -5.62 -8.82 1.01
N VAL A 208 -5.67 -9.64 -0.05
CA VAL A 208 -5.83 -11.10 0.06
C VAL A 208 -4.54 -11.82 0.42
N ASP A 209 -3.40 -11.12 0.37
CA ASP A 209 -2.09 -11.64 0.74
C ASP A 209 -1.71 -11.30 2.19
N LEU A 210 -2.71 -10.96 3.01
CA LEU A 210 -2.65 -10.91 4.46
C LEU A 210 -3.16 -12.20 5.08
N VAL A 211 -2.36 -12.79 5.98
CA VAL A 211 -2.72 -13.96 6.77
C VAL A 211 -3.07 -13.53 8.19
N LEU A 212 -4.25 -13.95 8.68
CA LEU A 212 -4.60 -13.82 10.10
C LEU A 212 -3.76 -14.76 10.95
N VAL A 213 -2.99 -14.18 11.89
CA VAL A 213 -2.09 -14.93 12.77
C VAL A 213 -2.61 -14.97 14.20
N ASN A 214 -3.17 -13.85 14.68
CA ASN A 214 -3.75 -13.77 16.02
C ASN A 214 -5.19 -13.27 15.98
N ALA A 215 -6.15 -14.18 16.12
CA ALA A 215 -7.57 -13.82 16.09
C ALA A 215 -8.07 -13.17 17.40
N GLN A 216 -7.22 -13.04 18.44
CA GLN A 216 -7.60 -12.45 19.73
C GLN A 216 -7.59 -10.92 19.74
N ILE A 217 -7.07 -10.27 18.69
CA ILE A 217 -6.85 -8.82 18.66
C ILE A 217 -8.05 -8.12 17.99
N PRO A 218 -8.91 -7.40 18.73
CA PRO A 218 -10.05 -6.70 18.13
C PRO A 218 -9.59 -5.48 17.33
N LEU A 219 -10.22 -5.22 16.19
CA LEU A 219 -9.97 -4.05 15.34
C LEU A 219 -10.31 -2.73 16.02
N GLU A 220 -11.29 -2.70 16.93
CA GLU A 220 -11.69 -1.54 17.72
C GLU A 220 -10.51 -0.94 18.49
N LEU A 221 -9.55 -1.79 18.89
CA LEU A 221 -8.35 -1.39 19.60
C LEU A 221 -7.59 -0.29 18.86
N PHE A 222 -7.55 -0.35 17.52
CA PHE A 222 -6.80 0.58 16.68
C PHE A 222 -7.58 1.84 16.31
N THR A 223 -8.87 1.92 16.64
CA THR A 223 -9.69 3.08 16.27
C THR A 223 -9.40 4.28 17.17
N PRO A 224 -9.51 5.52 16.65
CA PRO A 224 -9.21 6.72 17.41
C PRO A 224 -10.18 6.91 18.58
N PRO A 225 -9.70 7.36 19.75
CA PRO A 225 -10.59 7.79 20.82
C PRO A 225 -11.29 9.11 20.44
N PRO A 226 -12.37 9.52 21.15
CA PRO A 226 -13.25 10.62 20.73
C PRO A 226 -12.57 11.96 20.44
N GLU A 227 -11.47 12.28 21.13
CA GLU A 227 -10.68 13.49 20.91
C GLU A 227 -10.01 13.53 19.52
N PHE A 228 -9.81 12.37 18.87
CA PHE A 228 -9.32 12.23 17.50
C PHE A 228 -10.45 11.95 16.51
N SER A 229 -11.67 12.39 16.80
CA SER A 229 -12.84 12.22 15.90
C SER A 229 -12.71 12.87 14.52
N HIS A 230 -11.74 13.76 14.33
CA HIS A 230 -11.37 14.31 13.02
C HIS A 230 -10.60 13.31 12.15
N ILE A 231 -10.02 12.24 12.71
CA ILE A 231 -9.34 11.20 11.94
C ILE A 231 -10.37 10.34 11.20
N HIS A 232 -10.11 10.13 9.92
CA HIS A 232 -10.98 9.38 9.01
C HIS A 232 -10.23 8.29 8.24
N HIS A 233 -8.90 8.32 8.28
CA HIS A 233 -8.03 7.34 7.62
C HIS A 233 -6.90 6.94 8.57
N ILE A 234 -6.73 5.65 8.82
CA ILE A 234 -5.67 5.10 9.67
C ILE A 234 -4.86 4.14 8.80
N VAL A 235 -3.58 4.43 8.62
CA VAL A 235 -2.71 3.64 7.73
C VAL A 235 -1.48 3.18 8.48
N ALA A 236 -0.98 1.99 8.12
CA ALA A 236 0.32 1.56 8.59
C ALA A 236 1.42 2.31 7.81
N SER A 237 2.40 2.87 8.50
CA SER A 237 3.60 3.41 7.85
C SER A 237 4.57 2.28 7.53
N ASP A 238 4.93 2.11 6.26
CA ASP A 238 5.96 1.14 5.83
C ASP A 238 7.19 1.89 5.28
N LEU A 239 8.11 1.20 4.58
CA LEU A 239 9.29 1.85 3.98
C LEU A 239 8.99 2.73 2.75
N ASN A 240 7.72 2.84 2.35
CA ASN A 240 7.26 3.63 1.20
C ASN A 240 6.33 4.78 1.60
N GLY A 241 6.27 5.14 2.88
CA GLY A 241 5.36 6.14 3.44
C GLY A 241 4.21 5.48 4.16
N LEU A 242 3.16 5.18 3.41
CA LEU A 242 2.03 4.36 3.80
C LEU A 242 1.95 3.08 2.97
N ASN A 243 1.30 2.06 3.55
CA ASN A 243 0.90 0.87 2.83
C ASN A 243 -0.62 0.83 2.60
N ALA A 244 -1.05 0.73 1.34
CA ALA A 244 -2.47 0.69 0.97
C ALA A 244 -3.06 -0.73 0.90
N GLY A 245 -2.32 -1.74 1.37
CA GLY A 245 -2.77 -3.12 1.45
C GLY A 245 -3.61 -3.41 2.69
N VAL A 246 -3.53 -2.57 3.72
CA VAL A 246 -4.38 -2.66 4.91
C VAL A 246 -4.53 -1.31 5.59
N PHE A 247 -5.77 -0.88 5.82
CA PHE A 247 -6.05 0.42 6.42
C PHE A 247 -7.48 0.50 6.94
N PHE A 248 -7.73 1.46 7.83
CA PHE A 248 -9.08 1.83 8.24
C PHE A 248 -9.53 3.09 7.51
N LEU A 249 -10.78 3.11 7.08
CA LEU A 249 -11.44 4.25 6.49
C LEU A 249 -12.81 4.46 7.13
N ARG A 250 -13.04 5.64 7.72
CA ARG A 250 -14.29 5.94 8.41
C ARG A 250 -15.44 6.09 7.43
N VAL A 251 -16.63 5.64 7.79
CA VAL A 251 -17.87 5.93 7.07
C VAL A 251 -18.22 7.40 7.28
N HIS A 252 -17.69 8.25 6.41
CA HIS A 252 -17.78 9.70 6.51
C HIS A 252 -17.74 10.36 5.11
N PRO A 253 -18.43 11.51 4.90
CA PRO A 253 -18.35 12.24 3.62
C PRO A 253 -16.92 12.65 3.23
N TRP A 254 -16.02 12.81 4.20
CA TRP A 254 -14.60 13.03 3.91
C TRP A 254 -14.00 11.86 3.12
N SER A 255 -14.25 10.62 3.57
CA SER A 255 -13.72 9.40 2.94
C SER A 255 -14.23 9.19 1.53
N LEU A 256 -15.50 9.55 1.30
CA LEU A 256 -16.10 9.57 -0.05
C LEU A 256 -15.32 10.51 -0.97
N ARG A 257 -15.08 11.75 -0.53
CA ARG A 257 -14.33 12.74 -1.31
C ARG A 257 -12.87 12.32 -1.49
N TYR A 258 -12.27 11.70 -0.47
CA TYR A 258 -10.88 11.23 -0.51
C TYR A 258 -10.69 10.14 -1.56
N LEU A 259 -11.52 9.09 -1.55
CA LEU A 259 -11.48 8.04 -2.57
C LEU A 259 -11.81 8.55 -3.98
N SER A 260 -12.73 9.52 -4.10
CA SER A 260 -13.01 10.16 -5.39
C SER A 260 -11.78 10.91 -5.93
N ALA A 261 -11.02 11.59 -5.06
CA ALA A 261 -9.78 12.26 -5.43
C ALA A 261 -8.67 11.26 -5.80
N ILE A 262 -8.59 10.11 -5.13
CA ILE A 262 -7.63 9.05 -5.46
C ILE A 262 -7.91 8.47 -6.86
N ILE A 263 -9.17 8.11 -7.15
CA ILE A 263 -9.54 7.53 -8.46
C ILE A 263 -9.26 8.51 -9.59
N SER A 264 -9.60 9.78 -9.39
CA SER A 264 -9.40 10.82 -10.42
C SER A 264 -7.98 11.41 -10.42
N TYR A 265 -7.07 10.93 -9.57
CA TYR A 265 -5.78 11.57 -9.36
C TYR A 265 -4.98 11.70 -10.67
N GLN A 266 -4.91 10.61 -11.43
CA GLN A 266 -4.13 10.54 -12.66
C GLN A 266 -4.75 11.39 -13.79
N ASP A 267 -6.08 11.61 -13.78
CA ASP A 267 -6.75 12.48 -14.74
C ASP A 267 -6.35 13.96 -14.55
N PHE A 268 -6.13 14.36 -13.30
CA PHE A 268 -5.73 15.73 -12.95
C PHE A 268 -4.21 15.92 -12.84
N HIS A 269 -3.43 14.83 -12.77
CA HIS A 269 -1.97 14.85 -12.68
C HIS A 269 -1.34 13.88 -13.68
N PRO A 270 -1.56 14.05 -15.00
CA PRO A 270 -1.13 13.09 -16.01
C PRO A 270 0.40 12.94 -16.09
N ASP A 271 1.14 13.97 -15.67
CA ASP A 271 2.61 13.97 -15.70
C ASP A 271 3.25 13.24 -14.51
N LYS A 272 2.44 12.88 -13.50
CA LYS A 272 2.96 12.25 -12.29
C LYS A 272 2.92 10.72 -12.39
N TRP A 273 4.07 10.08 -12.24
CA TRP A 273 4.19 8.63 -12.28
C TRP A 273 3.78 7.97 -10.96
N LEU A 274 2.70 7.19 -10.98
CA LEU A 274 2.21 6.44 -9.83
C LEU A 274 2.90 5.07 -9.71
N ARG A 275 4.12 5.04 -9.14
CA ARG A 275 4.93 3.82 -8.97
C ARG A 275 4.16 2.65 -8.34
N TYR A 276 3.34 2.94 -7.33
CA TYR A 276 2.46 2.01 -6.62
C TYR A 276 0.98 2.38 -6.79
N GLN A 277 0.62 2.97 -7.94
CA GLN A 277 -0.76 3.23 -8.34
C GLN A 277 -1.54 4.02 -7.27
N GLU A 278 -2.64 3.48 -6.75
CA GLU A 278 -3.47 4.13 -5.74
C GLU A 278 -2.70 4.49 -4.48
N GLN A 279 -1.68 3.71 -4.11
CA GLN A 279 -0.92 3.93 -2.88
C GLN A 279 -0.11 5.22 -3.03
N THR A 280 0.53 5.40 -4.18
CA THR A 280 1.24 6.63 -4.51
C THR A 280 0.28 7.82 -4.58
N ALA A 281 -0.92 7.63 -5.13
CA ALA A 281 -1.94 8.69 -5.18
C ALA A 281 -2.43 9.09 -3.77
N MET A 282 -2.69 8.11 -2.89
CA MET A 282 -3.04 8.32 -1.49
C MET A 282 -1.95 9.12 -0.78
N GLU A 283 -0.70 8.69 -0.92
CA GLU A 283 0.47 9.28 -0.32
C GLU A 283 0.62 10.76 -0.71
N TRP A 284 0.60 11.05 -2.01
CA TRP A 284 0.72 12.42 -2.48
C TRP A 284 -0.43 13.32 -2.06
N LEU A 285 -1.66 12.80 -2.03
CA LEU A 285 -2.80 13.57 -1.53
C LEU A 285 -2.61 13.93 -0.05
N VAL A 286 -2.21 12.97 0.78
CA VAL A 286 -1.97 13.16 2.22
C VAL A 286 -0.85 14.17 2.48
N GLN A 287 0.24 14.11 1.71
CA GLN A 287 1.38 15.02 1.86
C GLN A 287 1.13 16.42 1.33
N GLU A 288 0.63 16.53 0.10
CA GLU A 288 0.62 17.81 -0.61
C GLU A 288 -0.60 18.69 -0.24
N TRP A 289 -1.66 18.10 0.32
CA TRP A 289 -2.93 18.79 0.55
C TRP A 289 -3.38 18.63 2.00
N GLU A 290 -3.35 19.74 2.74
CA GLU A 290 -3.64 19.79 4.18
C GLU A 290 -4.99 19.16 4.57
N ARG A 291 -6.03 19.33 3.74
CA ARG A 291 -7.36 18.74 3.94
C ARG A 291 -7.39 17.21 4.00
N TRP A 292 -6.36 16.55 3.47
CA TRP A 292 -6.22 15.09 3.50
C TRP A 292 -5.27 14.67 4.62
N GLY A 293 -4.14 15.36 4.74
CA GLY A 293 -3.15 15.13 5.79
C GLY A 293 -3.72 15.24 7.21
N GLN A 294 -4.43 16.32 7.53
CA GLN A 294 -4.95 16.56 8.87
C GLN A 294 -6.00 15.54 9.35
N ASN A 295 -6.58 14.73 8.45
CA ASN A 295 -7.59 13.73 8.76
C ASN A 295 -7.07 12.28 8.57
N THR A 296 -5.77 12.12 8.32
CA THR A 296 -5.09 10.82 8.21
C THR A 296 -4.10 10.69 9.36
N THR A 297 -3.94 9.48 9.90
CA THR A 297 -2.86 9.19 10.85
C THR A 297 -2.11 7.93 10.45
N HIS A 298 -0.79 7.97 10.64
CA HIS A 298 0.10 6.85 10.42
C HIS A 298 0.39 6.14 11.73
N VAL A 299 0.13 4.84 11.77
CA VAL A 299 0.36 4.00 12.94
C VAL A 299 1.56 3.06 12.71
N PRO A 300 2.15 2.52 13.79
CA PRO A 300 3.21 1.54 13.67
C PRO A 300 2.80 0.35 12.80
N GLN A 301 3.66 0.01 11.83
CA GLN A 301 3.37 -0.99 10.81
C GLN A 301 2.86 -2.32 11.38
N ARG A 302 3.49 -2.79 12.46
CA ARG A 302 3.21 -4.09 13.08
C ARG A 302 1.81 -4.21 13.67
N TRP A 303 1.09 -3.10 13.83
CA TRP A 303 -0.23 -3.16 14.46
C TRP A 303 -1.20 -4.05 13.68
N PHE A 304 -1.25 -3.86 12.37
CA PHE A 304 -2.12 -4.64 11.47
C PHE A 304 -1.51 -4.85 10.08
N ASN A 305 -0.24 -4.49 9.87
CA ASN A 305 0.47 -4.62 8.59
C ASN A 305 1.87 -5.23 8.76
N ALA A 306 2.04 -6.12 9.73
CA ALA A 306 3.34 -6.71 10.01
C ALA A 306 3.86 -7.48 8.79
N TYR A 307 5.08 -7.21 8.34
CA TYR A 307 5.65 -7.90 7.19
C TYR A 307 6.19 -9.27 7.59
N HIS A 308 6.13 -10.21 6.66
CA HIS A 308 7.02 -11.36 6.73
C HIS A 308 8.48 -10.89 6.77
N ASN A 309 9.33 -11.63 7.48
CA ASN A 309 10.73 -11.25 7.62
C ASN A 309 11.47 -11.43 6.28
N PHE A 310 11.67 -10.31 5.57
CA PHE A 310 12.44 -10.25 4.33
C PHE A 310 13.95 -10.00 4.56
N GLY A 311 14.41 -10.00 5.82
CA GLY A 311 15.79 -9.74 6.22
C GLY A 311 16.00 -8.34 6.80
N THR A 312 17.02 -8.11 7.62
CA THR A 312 17.27 -6.78 8.20
C THR A 312 18.26 -5.97 7.37
N ASP A 313 17.95 -4.71 7.09
CA ASP A 313 18.95 -3.73 6.64
C ASP A 313 19.57 -3.07 7.88
N ASP A 314 20.81 -3.44 8.21
CA ASP A 314 21.57 -2.87 9.33
C ASP A 314 22.48 -1.71 8.90
N SER A 315 22.30 -1.21 7.67
CA SER A 315 23.10 -0.11 7.09
C SER A 315 22.44 1.27 7.20
N VAL A 316 21.30 1.36 7.86
CA VAL A 316 20.61 2.61 8.20
C VAL A 316 20.97 3.02 9.64
N PRO A 317 21.12 4.33 9.96
CA PRO A 317 21.39 4.76 11.32
C PRO A 317 20.38 4.17 12.33
N PRO A 318 20.84 3.48 13.40
CA PRO A 318 19.96 2.75 14.30
C PRO A 318 18.96 3.66 15.04
N GLU A 319 19.33 4.91 15.31
CA GLU A 319 18.47 5.93 15.91
C GLU A 319 17.33 6.42 15.00
N TRP A 320 17.36 6.08 13.71
CA TRP A 320 16.22 6.32 12.83
C TRP A 320 15.10 5.31 13.05
N GLU A 321 15.39 4.22 13.77
CA GLU A 321 14.49 3.08 13.98
C GLU A 321 13.90 2.55 12.67
N TRP A 322 14.67 2.69 11.58
CA TRP A 322 14.29 2.37 10.22
C TRP A 322 14.27 0.86 10.00
N LYS A 323 13.21 0.23 10.47
CA LYS A 323 13.01 -1.21 10.35
C LYS A 323 11.72 -1.44 9.59
N ASN A 324 11.75 -2.41 8.69
CA ASN A 324 10.51 -3.06 8.28
C ASN A 324 9.81 -3.56 9.53
N GLY A 325 8.52 -3.27 9.67
CA GLY A 325 7.70 -3.76 10.77
C GLY A 325 7.48 -5.26 10.64
N TYR A 326 8.53 -6.05 10.87
CA TYR A 326 8.47 -7.50 10.77
C TYR A 326 7.64 -8.09 11.88
N HIS A 327 6.87 -9.10 11.51
CA HIS A 327 6.01 -9.84 12.40
C HIS A 327 6.77 -10.43 13.60
N GLU A 328 6.22 -10.26 14.81
CA GLU A 328 6.62 -11.01 16.01
C GLU A 328 5.44 -11.80 16.60
N PRO A 329 5.70 -12.83 17.43
CA PRO A 329 4.64 -13.55 18.14
C PRO A 329 3.61 -12.63 18.80
N GLY A 330 2.33 -12.87 18.52
CA GLY A 330 1.21 -12.09 19.03
C GLY A 330 0.69 -11.00 18.08
N ASP A 331 1.40 -10.66 17.00
CA ASP A 331 0.89 -9.71 15.99
C ASP A 331 -0.37 -10.27 15.29
N MET A 332 -1.29 -9.37 14.90
CA MET A 332 -2.61 -9.75 14.36
C MET A 332 -2.53 -10.34 12.94
N LEU A 333 -1.79 -9.67 12.05
CA LEU A 333 -1.74 -9.96 10.63
C LEU A 333 -0.29 -10.06 10.14
N VAL A 334 -0.06 -10.95 9.18
CA VAL A 334 1.16 -10.96 8.36
C VAL A 334 0.81 -10.58 6.94
N HIS A 335 1.45 -9.55 6.41
CA HIS A 335 1.36 -9.13 5.02
C HIS A 335 2.55 -9.69 4.21
N LEU A 336 2.27 -10.15 3.00
CA LEU A 336 3.22 -10.74 2.07
C LEU A 336 3.42 -9.90 0.78
N PRO A 337 3.70 -8.58 0.91
CA PRO A 337 3.81 -7.72 -0.27
C PRO A 337 5.02 -8.11 -1.10
N GLY A 338 4.94 -7.92 -2.42
CA GLY A 338 6.07 -8.18 -3.33
C GLY A 338 6.50 -9.65 -3.45
N SER A 339 5.77 -10.61 -2.87
CA SER A 339 6.17 -12.03 -2.82
C SER A 339 5.97 -12.82 -4.12
N GLY A 340 5.51 -12.17 -5.19
CA GLY A 340 5.37 -12.74 -6.53
C GLY A 340 4.72 -14.13 -6.56
N ASP A 341 5.33 -15.05 -7.30
CA ASP A 341 4.85 -16.42 -7.48
C ASP A 341 5.00 -17.29 -6.23
N SER A 342 5.88 -16.93 -5.29
CA SER A 342 6.04 -17.66 -4.01
C SER A 342 4.94 -17.38 -2.99
N ARG A 343 4.10 -16.37 -3.25
CA ARG A 343 3.09 -15.92 -2.30
C ARG A 343 2.12 -17.02 -1.82
N PRO A 344 1.55 -17.90 -2.67
CA PRO A 344 0.69 -18.98 -2.20
C PRO A 344 1.39 -19.96 -1.25
N ASP A 345 2.68 -20.26 -1.51
CA ASP A 345 3.48 -21.12 -0.64
C ASP A 345 3.78 -20.45 0.71
N LEU A 346 4.04 -19.15 0.72
CA LEU A 346 4.22 -18.37 1.96
C LEU A 346 2.92 -18.29 2.77
N ILE A 347 1.78 -18.10 2.12
CA ILE A 347 0.46 -18.16 2.79
C ILE A 347 0.31 -19.52 3.47
N ARG A 348 0.55 -20.63 2.74
CA ARG A 348 0.52 -21.98 3.32
C ARG A 348 1.44 -22.09 4.53
N GLU A 349 2.69 -21.65 4.40
CA GLU A 349 3.69 -21.74 5.48
C GLU A 349 3.22 -21.01 6.74
N TRP A 350 2.67 -19.80 6.61
CA TRP A 350 2.13 -19.05 7.74
C TRP A 350 0.92 -19.72 8.36
N MET A 351 -0.02 -20.21 7.55
CA MET A 351 -1.17 -20.96 8.05
C MET A 351 -0.72 -22.24 8.79
N ASP A 352 0.31 -22.93 8.29
CA ASP A 352 0.89 -24.11 8.94
C ASP A 352 1.58 -23.73 10.26
N LYS A 353 2.31 -22.60 10.32
CA LYS A 353 2.92 -22.08 11.56
C LYS A 353 1.87 -21.80 12.63
N VAL A 354 0.79 -21.09 12.28
CA VAL A 354 -0.30 -20.78 13.21
C VAL A 354 -0.98 -22.05 13.70
N ARG A 355 -1.22 -23.02 12.81
CA ARG A 355 -1.86 -24.29 13.17
C ARG A 355 -0.97 -25.16 14.07
N ASN A 356 0.32 -25.23 13.78
CA ASN A 356 1.24 -26.15 14.46
C ASN A 356 1.78 -25.59 15.79
N ASP A 357 1.78 -24.26 15.96
CA ASP A 357 2.35 -23.56 17.13
C ASP A 357 1.41 -22.44 17.59
N ASN A 358 0.13 -22.76 17.76
CA ASN A 358 -0.92 -21.78 18.03
C ASN A 358 -0.67 -20.96 19.30
N GLU A 359 -0.16 -21.58 20.37
CA GLU A 359 0.13 -20.90 21.65
C GLU A 359 1.17 -19.77 21.51
N LYS A 360 2.10 -19.90 20.57
CA LYS A 360 3.09 -18.86 20.27
C LYS A 360 2.48 -17.72 19.48
N TRP A 361 1.61 -18.01 18.52
CA TRP A 361 1.16 -17.02 17.53
C TRP A 361 -0.16 -16.33 17.93
N GLU A 362 -1.15 -17.08 18.43
CA GLU A 362 -2.46 -16.58 18.85
C GLU A 362 -2.46 -16.20 20.34
N VAL A 363 -1.68 -15.16 20.67
CA VAL A 363 -1.47 -14.69 22.04
C VAL A 363 -2.69 -13.87 22.52
N PRO A 364 -3.26 -14.14 23.71
CA PRO A 364 -4.34 -13.32 24.26
C PRO A 364 -3.97 -11.84 24.35
N LEU A 365 -4.90 -10.94 24.02
CA LEU A 365 -4.67 -9.49 24.00
C LEU A 365 -3.96 -8.98 25.28
N SER A 366 -4.40 -9.42 26.45
CA SER A 366 -3.84 -9.04 27.76
C SER A 366 -2.39 -9.45 28.00
N LYS A 367 -1.84 -10.36 27.16
CA LYS A 367 -0.43 -10.79 27.19
C LYS A 367 0.39 -10.14 26.06
N THR A 368 -0.23 -9.33 25.22
CA THR A 368 0.47 -8.56 24.17
C THR A 368 0.83 -7.17 24.67
N SER A 369 1.62 -6.43 23.88
CA SER A 369 1.93 -5.03 24.13
C SER A 369 0.90 -4.06 23.53
N TYR A 370 -0.10 -4.57 22.80
CA TYR A 370 -1.04 -3.74 22.03
C TYR A 370 -1.78 -2.70 22.86
N GLU A 371 -2.45 -3.11 23.95
CA GLU A 371 -3.25 -2.17 24.77
C GLU A 371 -2.41 -0.99 25.26
N LYS A 372 -1.22 -1.27 25.79
CA LYS A 372 -0.29 -0.25 26.26
C LYS A 372 0.20 0.64 25.12
N ASN A 373 0.67 0.04 24.03
CA ASN A 373 1.30 0.76 22.93
C ASN A 373 0.29 1.62 22.17
N VAL A 374 -0.92 1.12 21.94
CA VAL A 374 -1.98 1.87 21.25
C VAL A 374 -2.50 3.02 22.10
N THR A 375 -2.71 2.78 23.39
CA THR A 375 -3.10 3.85 24.33
C THR A 375 -2.05 4.96 24.38
N GLU A 376 -0.77 4.59 24.45
CA GLU A 376 0.34 5.55 24.48
C GLU A 376 0.44 6.34 23.18
N PHE A 377 0.33 5.66 22.02
CA PHE A 377 0.36 6.31 20.70
C PHE A 377 -0.71 7.42 20.58
N TRP A 378 -1.96 7.14 20.95
CA TRP A 378 -3.01 8.16 20.89
C TRP A 378 -2.77 9.31 21.88
N ARG A 379 -2.10 9.02 23.01
CA ARG A 379 -1.75 10.04 24.00
C ARG A 379 -0.62 10.96 23.51
N THR A 380 0.37 10.41 22.80
CA THR A 380 1.61 11.13 22.42
C THR A 380 1.73 11.35 20.92
N ASP A 381 1.91 10.29 20.16
CA ASP A 381 2.44 10.30 18.79
C ASP A 381 1.42 10.83 17.79
N ALA A 382 0.14 10.46 17.96
CA ALA A 382 -0.96 10.94 17.10
C ALA A 382 -1.10 12.47 17.09
N ARG A 383 -0.62 13.17 18.14
CA ARG A 383 -0.62 14.64 18.21
C ARG A 383 0.52 15.28 17.42
N LYS A 384 1.50 14.49 17.01
CA LYS A 384 2.71 14.88 16.30
C LYS A 384 2.76 14.32 14.87
N GLU A 385 1.62 13.86 14.34
CA GLU A 385 1.50 13.29 12.99
C GLU A 385 2.27 14.12 11.94
N LYS A 386 1.98 15.42 11.91
CA LYS A 386 2.81 16.53 11.43
C LYS A 386 4.31 16.23 11.30
N GLU A 387 4.93 16.37 12.45
CA GLU A 387 6.36 16.32 12.71
C GLU A 387 6.94 14.93 12.40
N LEU A 388 6.20 13.87 12.73
CA LEU A 388 6.61 12.49 12.48
C LEU A 388 6.67 12.20 10.98
N GLN A 389 5.67 12.63 10.20
CA GLN A 389 5.67 12.48 8.75
C GLN A 389 6.75 13.33 8.09
N ASP A 390 6.90 14.60 8.48
CA ASP A 390 7.97 15.45 7.94
C ASP A 390 9.36 14.83 8.20
N THR A 391 9.57 14.25 9.40
CA THR A 391 10.80 13.54 9.74
C THR A 391 10.99 12.26 8.93
N TYR A 392 9.92 11.47 8.77
CA TYR A 392 9.93 10.28 7.94
C TYR A 392 10.35 10.60 6.51
N TRP A 393 9.70 11.58 5.87
CA TRP A 393 9.97 11.94 4.47
C TRP A 393 11.37 12.49 4.26
N ARG A 394 11.85 13.34 5.18
CA ARG A 394 13.25 13.80 5.16
C ARG A 394 14.23 12.63 5.16
N ARG A 395 14.06 11.66 6.06
CA ARG A 395 14.93 10.47 6.14
C ARG A 395 14.77 9.56 4.92
N TRP A 396 13.54 9.38 4.44
CA TRP A 396 13.24 8.59 3.26
C TRP A 396 13.96 9.13 2.02
N HIS A 397 13.90 10.45 1.78
CA HIS A 397 14.60 11.08 0.67
C HIS A 397 16.12 10.87 0.76
N LEU A 398 16.70 10.99 1.95
CA LEU A 398 18.12 10.70 2.17
C LEU A 398 18.46 9.23 1.86
N LEU A 399 17.60 8.28 2.22
CA LEU A 399 17.82 6.86 1.92
C LEU A 399 17.73 6.57 0.42
N ILE A 400 16.73 7.13 -0.25
CA ILE A 400 16.55 6.89 -1.69
C ILE A 400 17.66 7.53 -2.51
N GLU A 401 18.10 8.73 -2.18
CA GLU A 401 19.12 9.44 -2.96
C GLU A 401 20.53 9.03 -2.53
N LEU A 402 20.90 9.34 -1.30
CA LEU A 402 22.25 9.10 -0.77
C LEU A 402 22.45 7.63 -0.41
N GLY A 403 21.47 7.01 0.27
CA GLY A 403 21.56 5.61 0.66
C GLY A 403 21.74 4.67 -0.54
N SER A 404 20.95 4.87 -1.61
CA SER A 404 21.11 4.09 -2.85
C SER A 404 22.47 4.29 -3.51
N HIS A 405 23.01 5.51 -3.50
CA HIS A 405 24.34 5.81 -4.03
C HIS A 405 25.43 5.09 -3.23
N GLU A 406 25.35 5.11 -1.90
CA GLU A 406 26.28 4.37 -1.02
C GLU A 406 26.20 2.85 -1.24
N ASP A 407 25.01 2.33 -1.50
CA ASP A 407 24.82 0.91 -1.83
C ASP A 407 25.45 0.54 -3.17
N ASP A 408 25.41 1.44 -4.17
CA ASP A 408 26.14 1.26 -5.44
C ASP A 408 27.66 1.25 -5.22
N LEU A 409 28.18 2.19 -4.43
CA LEU A 409 29.61 2.23 -4.09
C LEU A 409 30.07 0.96 -3.37
N GLN A 410 29.25 0.45 -2.42
CA GLN A 410 29.52 -0.81 -1.76
C GLN A 410 29.54 -1.98 -2.75
N ARG A 411 28.55 -2.06 -3.66
CA ARG A 411 28.48 -3.12 -4.68
C ARG A 411 29.72 -3.13 -5.56
N GLU A 412 30.18 -1.97 -6.02
CA GLU A 412 31.40 -1.84 -6.81
C GLU A 412 32.66 -2.23 -6.04
N ALA A 413 32.74 -1.85 -4.75
CA ALA A 413 33.88 -2.19 -3.91
C ALA A 413 33.94 -3.69 -3.59
N VAL A 414 32.79 -4.32 -3.34
CA VAL A 414 32.70 -5.78 -3.16
C VAL A 414 33.16 -6.49 -4.43
N LYS A 415 32.70 -6.05 -5.60
CA LYS A 415 33.11 -6.64 -6.88
C LYS A 415 34.62 -6.53 -7.11
N ARG A 416 35.22 -5.38 -6.79
CA ARG A 416 36.68 -5.20 -6.84
C ARG A 416 37.40 -6.14 -5.86
N ALA A 417 36.92 -6.24 -4.63
CA ALA A 417 37.51 -7.12 -3.62
C ALA A 417 37.43 -8.61 -4.02
N GLU A 418 36.35 -9.03 -4.69
CA GLU A 418 36.22 -10.36 -5.28
C GLU A 418 37.25 -10.61 -6.37
N GLN A 419 37.41 -9.67 -7.31
CA GLN A 419 38.39 -9.76 -8.38
C GLN A 419 39.82 -9.82 -7.83
N ASP A 420 40.17 -8.94 -6.89
CA ASP A 420 41.49 -8.94 -6.25
C ASP A 420 41.75 -10.26 -5.50
N ALA A 421 40.72 -10.88 -4.91
CA ALA A 421 40.86 -12.14 -4.21
C ALA A 421 41.07 -13.32 -5.17
N GLU A 422 40.40 -13.29 -6.33
CA GLU A 422 40.60 -14.26 -7.42
C GLU A 422 42.00 -14.13 -8.04
N GLU A 423 42.47 -12.90 -8.28
CA GLU A 423 43.81 -12.63 -8.82
C GLU A 423 44.93 -13.05 -7.87
N GLN A 424 44.68 -13.00 -6.56
CA GLN A 424 45.61 -13.41 -5.50
C GLN A 424 45.51 -14.90 -5.15
N ASP A 425 44.66 -15.67 -5.84
CA ASP A 425 44.39 -17.10 -5.57
C ASP A 425 44.10 -17.38 -4.09
N LEU A 426 43.34 -16.48 -3.45
CA LEU A 426 42.99 -16.61 -2.03
C LEU A 426 42.06 -17.80 -1.80
N SER A 427 42.18 -18.42 -0.62
CA SER A 427 41.22 -19.44 -0.20
C SER A 427 39.80 -18.85 -0.05
N ASP A 428 38.78 -19.70 -0.16
CA ASP A 428 37.38 -19.27 -0.02
C ASP A 428 37.12 -18.55 1.31
N GLU A 429 37.74 -19.00 2.41
CA GLU A 429 37.62 -18.37 3.73
C GLU A 429 38.23 -16.96 3.73
N MET A 430 39.44 -16.80 3.18
CA MET A 430 40.11 -15.50 3.09
C MET A 430 39.34 -14.53 2.18
N ARG A 431 38.79 -15.04 1.07
CA ARG A 431 37.92 -14.26 0.18
C ARG A 431 36.67 -13.78 0.91
N GLN A 432 35.96 -14.65 1.64
CA GLN A 432 34.77 -14.26 2.39
C GLN A 432 35.09 -13.23 3.48
N ASN A 433 36.20 -13.40 4.20
CA ASN A 433 36.65 -12.43 5.20
C ASN A 433 36.93 -11.06 4.57
N LYS A 434 37.65 -11.01 3.44
CA LYS A 434 37.93 -9.77 2.70
C LYS A 434 36.65 -9.08 2.23
N ILE A 435 35.69 -9.83 1.67
CA ILE A 435 34.38 -9.30 1.27
C ILE A 435 33.62 -8.75 2.48
N HIS A 436 33.63 -9.48 3.61
CA HIS A 436 32.96 -9.05 4.84
C HIS A 436 33.56 -7.74 5.39
N GLU A 437 34.88 -7.63 5.45
CA GLU A 437 35.57 -6.39 5.86
C GLU A 437 35.19 -5.20 5.00
N VAL A 438 35.10 -5.39 3.67
CA VAL A 438 34.66 -4.35 2.73
C VAL A 438 33.21 -3.98 3.00
N LYS A 439 32.30 -4.96 3.13
CA LYS A 439 30.89 -4.69 3.45
C LYS A 439 30.74 -3.89 4.74
N GLU A 440 31.44 -4.29 5.81
CA GLU A 440 31.42 -3.59 7.11
C GLU A 440 31.99 -2.17 7.03
N LYS A 441 33.06 -1.95 6.25
CA LYS A 441 33.62 -0.62 6.01
C LYS A 441 32.58 0.30 5.36
N TYR A 442 31.97 -0.14 4.26
CA TYR A 442 31.00 0.68 3.53
C TYR A 442 29.69 0.87 4.31
N LYS A 443 29.28 -0.12 5.11
CA LYS A 443 28.15 0.04 6.04
C LYS A 443 28.36 1.20 7.01
N LYS A 444 29.55 1.27 7.64
CA LYS A 444 29.90 2.37 8.56
C LYS A 444 29.97 3.72 7.84
N LEU A 445 30.45 3.75 6.60
CA LEU A 445 30.49 4.96 5.77
C LEU A 445 29.07 5.45 5.43
N LYS A 446 28.20 4.56 4.94
CA LYS A 446 26.79 4.88 4.66
C LYS A 446 26.09 5.49 5.87
N ILE A 447 26.20 4.86 7.04
CA ILE A 447 25.63 5.39 8.29
C ILE A 447 26.18 6.79 8.62
N LYS A 448 27.50 6.98 8.49
CA LYS A 448 28.13 8.28 8.76
C LYS A 448 27.61 9.36 7.80
N HIS A 449 27.52 9.06 6.50
CA HIS A 449 27.09 10.01 5.49
C HIS A 449 25.59 10.35 5.63
N LEU A 450 24.74 9.37 5.94
CA LEU A 450 23.32 9.59 6.23
C LEU A 450 23.10 10.51 7.43
N ARG A 451 23.85 10.32 8.53
CA ARG A 451 23.80 11.20 9.71
C ARG A 451 24.21 12.63 9.39
N GLU A 452 25.30 12.79 8.63
CA GLU A 452 25.77 14.11 8.25
C GLU A 452 24.75 14.83 7.35
N ALA A 453 24.19 14.11 6.38
CA ALA A 453 23.19 14.65 5.48
C ALA A 453 21.89 15.04 6.22
N GLU A 454 21.44 14.24 7.18
CA GLU A 454 20.29 14.61 8.02
C GLU A 454 20.59 15.85 8.86
N ARG A 455 21.77 15.93 9.48
CA ARG A 455 22.18 17.11 10.26
C ARG A 455 22.18 18.38 9.40
N VAL A 456 22.70 18.30 8.18
CA VAL A 456 22.69 19.42 7.23
C VAL A 456 21.25 19.80 6.88
N LYS A 457 20.39 18.83 6.52
CA LYS A 457 18.98 19.08 6.21
C LYS A 457 18.23 19.72 7.37
N MET A 458 18.43 19.24 8.59
CA MET A 458 17.82 19.82 9.79
C MET A 458 18.28 21.27 10.03
N LYS A 459 19.54 21.61 9.73
CA LYS A 459 20.00 23.01 9.79
C LYS A 459 19.34 23.88 8.71
N GLU A 460 19.26 23.39 7.47
CA GLU A 460 18.59 24.09 6.36
C GLU A 460 17.11 24.38 6.68
N GLU A 461 16.44 23.46 7.38
CA GLU A 461 15.04 23.59 7.81
C GLU A 461 14.88 24.39 9.11
N GLY A 462 15.97 24.87 9.73
CA GLY A 462 15.94 25.63 10.98
C GLY A 462 15.57 24.80 12.21
N LEU A 463 15.70 23.47 12.15
CA LEU A 463 15.41 22.53 13.22
C LEU A 463 16.61 22.29 14.17
N LEU A 464 17.79 22.76 13.79
CA LEU A 464 19.00 22.77 14.62
C LEU A 464 19.56 24.19 14.68
N GLU A 465 19.94 24.64 15.88
CA GLU A 465 20.69 25.89 16.03
C GLU A 465 22.10 25.75 15.43
N ASP A 466 22.62 26.85 14.88
CA ASP A 466 24.02 26.97 14.49
C ASP A 466 24.89 26.99 15.75
N ASN A 467 25.11 25.81 16.32
CA ASN A 467 26.23 25.64 17.23
C ASN A 467 27.50 25.79 16.41
N ASN A 468 28.11 26.96 16.53
CA ASN A 468 29.42 27.29 16.00
C ASN A 468 30.40 26.14 16.25
N ALA A 469 31.13 25.81 15.20
CA ALA A 469 32.23 24.87 15.21
C ALA A 469 33.25 25.26 16.30
N ASP A 470 33.27 24.56 17.44
CA ASP A 470 34.35 24.71 18.44
C ASP A 470 34.48 23.52 19.43
N GLU A 471 33.89 22.35 19.14
CA GLU A 471 34.07 21.16 20.00
C GLU A 471 34.96 20.06 19.42
N GLU A 472 35.35 20.11 18.14
CA GLU A 472 36.27 19.11 17.56
C GLU A 472 37.75 19.34 17.91
N THR A 473 38.13 20.51 18.46
CA THR A 473 39.53 20.80 18.87
C THR A 473 39.86 20.43 20.33
N LYS A 474 38.92 19.90 21.13
CA LYS A 474 39.19 19.58 22.55
C LYS A 474 39.55 18.13 22.83
N HIS A 475 39.50 17.23 21.85
CA HIS A 475 39.85 15.82 22.05
C HIS A 475 41.23 15.39 21.53
N GLU A 476 41.97 16.24 20.80
CA GLU A 476 43.33 15.90 20.33
C GLU A 476 44.48 16.34 21.27
N ASN A 477 44.20 17.04 22.39
CA ASN A 477 45.24 17.53 23.31
C ASN A 477 45.19 16.89 24.72
N ARG A 478 44.77 15.63 24.83
CA ARG A 478 44.78 14.91 26.12
C ARG A 478 45.67 13.67 26.21
N ASP A 479 46.45 13.39 25.16
CA ASP A 479 47.56 12.42 25.22
C ASP A 479 48.87 13.12 24.83
N SER A 480 49.46 13.84 25.79
CA SER A 480 50.86 14.29 25.77
C SER A 480 51.46 14.24 27.17
#